data_AF-A0A7V4A221-F1
#
_entry.id   AF-A0A7V4A221-F1
#
_cell.length_a   1.000
_cell.length_b   1.000
_cell.length_c   1.000
_cell.angle_alpha   90.00
_cell.angle_beta   90.00
_cell.angle_gamma   90.00
#
_symmetry.space_group_name_H-M   'P 1'
#
loop_
_entity.id
_entity.type
_entity.pdbx_description
1 polymer ?
#
loop_
_entity_poly.entity_id
_entity_poly.type
_entity_poly.pdbx_seq_one_letter_code
_entity_poly.pdbx_strand_id
1 'polypeptide(L)'
;MRPRGRPFPRVQATALLTAAVALAVLSPIGILLYQSLLTAPFFAPTKRLALEAYRYIFQDPYFFEALKNSFLIGLGMVGVAVPLGSLFAFLVVKTDLPFARLFELLL
;
A
#
# COMPACT_ATOMS: atom_id res chain seq x y z
N MET A 1 24.54 -33.20 -19.06
CA MET A 1 23.07 -33.04 -18.86
C MET A 1 22.81 -32.70 -17.40
N ARG A 2 22.33 -31.48 -17.08
CA ARG A 2 22.00 -31.07 -15.69
C ARG A 2 20.55 -31.48 -15.36
N PRO A 3 20.28 -32.10 -14.19
CA PRO A 3 18.93 -32.49 -13.82
C PRO A 3 18.09 -31.26 -13.47
N ARG A 4 16.89 -31.15 -14.03
CA ARG A 4 15.85 -30.20 -13.59
C ARG A 4 15.36 -30.62 -12.21
N GLY A 5 15.97 -30.08 -11.16
CA GLY A 5 15.49 -30.25 -9.78
C GLY A 5 14.11 -29.61 -9.62
N ARG A 6 13.14 -30.38 -9.16
CA ARG A 6 11.82 -29.87 -8.77
C ARG A 6 12.00 -28.80 -7.69
N PRO A 7 11.35 -27.63 -7.78
CA PRO A 7 11.49 -26.61 -6.74
C PRO A 7 11.02 -27.20 -5.41
N PHE A 8 11.90 -27.10 -4.40
CA PHE A 8 11.69 -27.62 -3.05
C PHE A 8 10.27 -27.31 -2.54
N PRO A 9 9.62 -28.22 -1.80
CA PRO A 9 8.23 -28.07 -1.34
C PRO A 9 7.98 -26.78 -0.53
N ARG A 10 9.02 -26.22 0.08
CA ARG A 10 8.97 -24.92 0.78
C ARG A 10 8.72 -23.73 -0.14
N VAL A 11 9.32 -23.71 -1.34
CA VAL A 11 9.17 -22.61 -2.31
C VAL A 11 7.77 -22.60 -2.91
N GLN A 12 7.21 -23.79 -3.14
CA GLN A 12 5.82 -23.94 -3.60
C GLN A 12 4.84 -23.49 -2.52
N ALA A 13 5.07 -23.88 -1.26
CA ALA A 13 4.25 -23.45 -0.13
C ALA A 13 4.30 -21.93 0.09
N THR A 14 5.48 -21.31 0.04
CA THR A 14 5.59 -19.85 0.16
C THR A 14 4.91 -19.13 -1.00
N ALA A 15 5.07 -19.62 -2.24
CA ALA A 15 4.39 -19.03 -3.40
C ALA A 15 2.86 -19.11 -3.29
N LEU A 16 2.33 -20.24 -2.82
CA LEU A 16 0.90 -20.42 -2.58
C LEU A 16 0.39 -19.49 -1.47
N LEU A 17 1.13 -19.37 -0.37
CA LEU A 17 0.80 -18.45 0.73
C LEU A 17 0.82 -17.00 0.26
N THR A 18 1.87 -16.58 -0.46
CA THR A 18 1.95 -15.22 -1.04
C THR A 18 0.79 -14.96 -1.99
N ALA A 19 0.43 -15.92 -2.85
CA ALA A 19 -0.72 -15.79 -3.75
C ALA A 19 -2.03 -15.68 -2.97
N ALA A 20 -2.23 -16.49 -1.92
CA ALA A 20 -3.42 -16.42 -1.07
C ALA A 20 -3.55 -15.07 -0.36
N VAL A 21 -2.46 -14.56 0.22
CA VAL A 21 -2.42 -13.23 0.86
C VAL A 21 -2.65 -12.14 -0.18
N ALA A 22 -2.00 -12.21 -1.34
CA ALA A 22 -2.20 -11.25 -2.42
C ALA A 22 -3.67 -11.23 -2.87
N LEU A 23 -4.30 -12.39 -3.05
CA LEU A 23 -5.73 -12.46 -3.39
C LEU A 23 -6.61 -11.87 -2.29
N ALA A 24 -6.32 -12.14 -1.01
CA ALA A 24 -7.07 -11.58 0.10
C ALA A 24 -6.98 -10.05 0.16
N VAL A 25 -5.80 -9.47 -0.13
CA VAL A 25 -5.57 -8.02 -0.12
C VAL A 25 -6.08 -7.35 -1.41
N LEU A 26 -5.90 -7.99 -2.57
CA LEU A 26 -6.27 -7.43 -3.86
C LEU A 26 -7.76 -7.57 -4.16
N SER A 27 -8.46 -8.55 -3.57
CA SER A 27 -9.89 -8.76 -3.75
C SER A 27 -10.74 -7.49 -3.47
N PRO A 28 -10.64 -6.83 -2.30
CA PRO A 28 -11.41 -5.60 -2.04
C PRO A 28 -11.01 -4.46 -2.99
N ILE A 29 -9.73 -4.36 -3.36
CA ILE A 29 -9.24 -3.36 -4.33
C ILE A 29 -9.86 -3.61 -5.71
N GLY A 30 -9.95 -4.87 -6.14
CA GLY A 30 -10.57 -5.25 -7.40
C GLY A 30 -12.06 -4.88 -7.46
N ILE A 31 -12.78 -5.07 -6.34
CA ILE A 31 -14.18 -4.64 -6.22
C ILE A 31 -14.29 -3.11 -6.32
N LEU A 32 -13.40 -2.37 -5.64
CA LEU A 32 -13.37 -0.90 -5.70
C LEU A 32 -13.08 -0.39 -7.13
N LEU A 33 -12.14 -1.01 -7.83
CA LEU A 33 -11.82 -0.68 -9.23
C LEU A 33 -12.97 -1.00 -10.18
N TYR A 34 -13.66 -2.13 -9.98
CA TYR A 34 -14.84 -2.45 -10.76
C TYR A 34 -15.96 -1.45 -10.50
N GLN A 35 -16.17 -1.07 -9.25
CA GLN A 35 -17.17 -0.09 -8.86
C GLN A 35 -16.87 1.31 -9.40
N SER A 36 -15.62 1.74 -9.46
CA SER A 36 -15.28 3.08 -9.97
C SER A 36 -15.61 3.27 -11.46
N LEU A 37 -15.78 2.17 -12.20
CA LEU A 37 -16.17 2.16 -13.62
C LEU A 37 -17.69 2.09 -13.83
N LEU A 38 -18.49 1.98 -12.77
CA LEU A 38 -19.94 1.88 -12.87
C LEU A 38 -20.61 3.23 -12.58
N THR A 39 -21.69 3.53 -13.30
CA THR A 39 -22.52 4.73 -13.03
C THR A 39 -23.26 4.64 -11.68
N ALA A 40 -23.46 3.42 -11.15
CA ALA A 40 -24.24 3.17 -9.94
C ALA A 40 -23.55 2.10 -9.07
N PRO A 41 -23.90 1.99 -7.77
CA PRO A 41 -23.38 0.93 -6.91
C PRO A 41 -23.53 -0.45 -7.55
N PHE A 42 -22.58 -1.36 -7.30
CA PHE A 42 -22.57 -2.67 -7.98
C PHE A 42 -23.79 -3.55 -7.66
N PHE A 43 -24.52 -3.23 -6.59
CA PHE A 43 -25.79 -3.86 -6.19
C PHE A 43 -27.04 -3.23 -6.83
N ALA A 44 -26.91 -2.15 -7.60
CA ALA A 44 -28.04 -1.48 -8.23
C ALA A 44 -28.58 -2.27 -9.43
N PRO A 45 -29.90 -2.25 -9.69
CA PRO A 45 -30.55 -3.03 -10.75
C PRO A 45 -30.20 -2.56 -12.16
N THR A 46 -29.90 -1.27 -12.33
CA THR A 46 -29.39 -0.70 -13.58
C THR A 46 -28.00 -0.14 -13.34
N LYS A 47 -26.99 -0.84 -13.84
CA LYS A 47 -25.59 -0.39 -13.83
C LYS A 47 -25.04 -0.48 -15.25
N ARG A 48 -24.33 0.55 -15.68
CA ARG A 48 -23.65 0.62 -16.96
C ARG A 48 -22.19 0.93 -16.69
N LEU A 49 -21.31 0.38 -17.53
CA LEU A 49 -19.90 0.78 -17.52
C LEU A 49 -19.84 2.19 -18.12
N ALA A 50 -19.39 3.15 -17.33
CA ALA A 50 -19.31 4.54 -17.75
C ALA A 50 -18.11 5.23 -17.09
N LEU A 51 -17.45 6.09 -17.86
CA LEU A 51 -16.37 6.96 -17.38
C LEU A 51 -16.91 8.31 -16.85
N GLU A 52 -18.22 8.40 -16.63
CA GLU A 52 -18.91 9.60 -16.16
C GLU A 52 -18.41 10.03 -14.78
N ALA A 53 -18.18 9.06 -13.87
CA ALA A 53 -17.61 9.32 -12.56
C ALA A 53 -16.21 9.98 -12.66
N TYR A 54 -15.38 9.52 -13.59
CA TYR A 54 -14.07 10.12 -13.84
C TYR A 54 -14.19 11.53 -14.42
N ARG A 55 -15.08 11.75 -15.40
CA ARG A 55 -15.31 13.09 -15.96
C ARG A 55 -15.78 14.06 -14.88
N TYR A 56 -16.66 13.63 -13.98
CA TYR A 56 -17.14 14.44 -12.85
C TYR A 56 -15.97 14.85 -11.93
N ILE A 57 -15.15 13.88 -11.52
CA ILE A 57 -14.00 14.12 -10.62
C ILE A 57 -12.96 15.05 -11.27
N PHE A 58 -12.65 14.85 -12.56
CA PHE A 58 -11.67 15.67 -13.27
C PHE A 58 -12.17 17.08 -13.61
N GLN A 59 -13.48 17.33 -13.55
CA GLN A 59 -14.05 18.67 -13.70
C GLN A 59 -14.18 19.39 -12.35
N ASP A 60 -14.00 18.67 -11.24
CA ASP A 60 -14.09 19.24 -9.91
C ASP A 60 -12.74 19.86 -9.48
N PRO A 61 -12.66 21.20 -9.33
CA PRO A 61 -11.43 21.83 -8.86
C PRO A 61 -11.03 21.40 -7.44
N TYR A 62 -12.01 21.05 -6.58
CA TYR A 62 -11.73 20.59 -5.21
C TYR A 62 -10.97 19.26 -5.20
N PHE A 63 -11.16 18.40 -6.20
CA PHE A 63 -10.41 17.15 -6.32
C PHE A 63 -8.91 17.42 -6.47
N PHE A 64 -8.52 18.36 -7.33
CA PHE A 64 -7.11 18.69 -7.54
C PHE A 64 -6.50 19.42 -6.36
N GLU A 65 -7.26 20.28 -5.69
CA GLU A 65 -6.82 20.92 -4.45
C GLU A 65 -6.59 19.89 -3.35
N ALA A 66 -7.53 18.97 -3.13
CA ALA A 66 -7.39 17.89 -2.17
C ALA A 66 -6.18 17.00 -2.50
N LEU A 67 -6.01 16.61 -3.77
CA LEU A 67 -4.87 15.82 -4.23
C LEU A 67 -3.54 16.53 -3.95
N LYS A 68 -3.43 17.81 -4.29
CA LYS A 68 -2.24 18.63 -4.05
C LYS A 68 -1.95 18.76 -2.57
N ASN A 69 -2.97 19.03 -1.75
CA ASN A 69 -2.82 19.19 -0.30
C ASN A 69 -2.35 17.88 0.33
N SER A 70 -3.00 16.75 0.02
CA SER A 70 -2.58 15.43 0.51
C SER A 70 -1.16 15.08 0.06
N PHE A 71 -0.80 15.39 -1.18
CA PHE A 71 0.56 15.16 -1.69
C PHE A 71 1.59 16.00 -0.95
N LEU A 72 1.35 17.31 -0.76
CA LEU A 72 2.25 18.20 -0.03
C LEU A 72 2.40 17.80 1.43
N ILE A 73 1.30 17.44 2.10
CA ILE A 73 1.31 16.96 3.47
C ILE A 73 2.09 15.65 3.56
N GLY A 74 1.84 14.70 2.66
CA GLY A 74 2.56 13.43 2.57
C GLY A 74 4.07 13.63 2.37
N LEU A 75 4.45 14.50 1.44
CA LEU A 75 5.84 14.81 1.18
C LEU A 75 6.51 15.51 2.37
N GLY A 76 5.81 16.43 3.03
CA GLY A 76 6.28 17.07 4.26
C GLY A 76 6.51 16.06 5.38
N MET A 77 5.59 15.11 5.56
CA MET A 77 5.74 14.03 6.53
C MET A 77 6.96 13.16 6.24
N VAL A 78 7.15 12.74 4.98
CA VAL A 78 8.35 11.97 4.58
C VAL A 78 9.62 12.78 4.81
N GLY A 79 9.62 14.06 4.45
CA GLY A 79 10.75 14.97 4.61
C GLY A 79 11.18 15.15 6.07
N VAL A 80 10.27 15.01 7.03
CA VAL A 80 10.59 15.07 8.46
C VAL A 80 10.88 13.68 9.05
N ALA A 81 10.03 12.70 8.75
CA ALA A 81 10.10 11.37 9.35
C ALA A 81 11.34 10.59 8.91
N VAL A 82 11.76 10.71 7.64
CA VAL A 82 12.93 9.96 7.14
C VAL A 82 14.24 10.45 7.76
N PRO A 83 14.57 11.76 7.77
CA PRO A 83 15.80 12.23 8.42
C PRO A 83 15.81 11.95 9.91
N LEU A 84 14.69 12.17 10.62
CA LEU A 84 14.59 11.85 12.04
C LEU A 84 14.77 10.36 12.27
N GLY A 85 14.01 9.51 11.58
CA GLY A 85 14.12 8.06 11.69
C GLY A 85 15.52 7.54 11.38
N SER A 86 16.17 8.11 10.36
CA SER A 86 17.56 7.78 10.00
C SER A 86 18.55 8.21 11.08
N LEU A 87 18.39 9.40 11.66
CA LEU A 87 19.24 9.88 12.75
C LEU A 87 19.07 9.01 14.00
N PHE A 88 17.83 8.69 14.37
CA PHE A 88 17.53 7.78 15.47
C PHE A 88 18.13 6.39 15.24
N ALA A 89 17.97 5.82 14.05
CA ALA A 89 18.57 4.54 13.70
C ALA A 89 20.10 4.58 13.79
N PHE A 90 20.74 5.67 13.35
CA PHE A 90 22.19 5.84 13.47
C PHE A 90 22.65 5.90 14.93
N LEU A 91 21.96 6.69 15.77
CA LEU A 91 22.30 6.81 17.19
C LEU A 91 22.15 5.47 17.93
N VAL A 92 21.07 4.72 17.68
CA VAL A 92 20.86 3.40 18.31
C VAL A 92 21.94 2.40 17.90
N VAL A 93 22.40 2.42 16.65
CA VAL A 93 23.40 1.46 16.15
C VAL A 93 24.84 1.85 16.53
N LYS A 94 25.14 3.15 16.65
CA LYS A 94 26.52 3.65 16.82
C LYS A 94 26.80 4.25 18.19
N THR A 95 25.82 4.38 19.08
CA THR A 95 26.00 4.88 20.44
C THR A 95 25.48 3.84 21.42
N ASP A 96 26.30 3.48 22.42
CA ASP A 96 25.88 2.69 23.59
C ASP A 96 24.92 3.53 24.46
N LEU A 97 23.70 3.74 23.97
CA LEU A 97 22.67 4.50 24.66
C LEU A 97 22.21 3.70 25.90
N PRO A 98 22.21 4.28 27.11
CA PRO A 98 21.79 3.59 28.33
C PRO A 98 20.31 3.15 28.33
N PHE A 99 19.51 3.62 27.36
CA PHE A 99 18.12 3.25 27.12
C PHE A 99 17.90 2.16 26.06
N ALA A 100 18.96 1.58 25.48
CA ALA A 100 18.85 0.52 24.46
C ALA A 100 17.96 -0.65 24.91
N ARG A 101 18.01 -0.99 26.20
CA ARG A 101 17.23 -2.09 26.79
C ARG A 101 15.72 -1.80 26.90
N LEU A 102 15.29 -0.53 26.81
CA LEU A 102 13.87 -0.16 26.79
C LEU A 102 13.25 -0.32 25.39
N PHE A 103 14.05 -0.07 24.33
CA PHE A 103 13.63 -0.29 22.95
C PHE A 103 13.58 -1.79 22.60
N GLU A 104 14.45 -2.61 23.21
CA GLU A 104 14.43 -4.08 23.09
C GLU A 104 13.21 -4.74 23.74
N LEU A 105 12.51 -4.03 24.64
CA LEU A 105 11.33 -4.50 25.37
C LEU A 105 10.01 -4.04 24.73
N LEU A 106 10.06 -3.08 23.81
CA LEU A 106 8.91 -2.46 23.13
C LEU A 106 8.76 -2.92 21.67
N LEU A 107 9.73 -3.68 21.15
CA LEU A 107 9.75 -4.25 19.81
C LEU A 107 9.65 -5.78 19.89
#